data_AF-A0A4Y2GF25-F1
#
_entry.id   AF-A0A4Y2GF25-F1
#
_cell.length_a   1.000
_cell.length_b   1.000
_cell.length_c   1.000
_cell.angle_alpha   90.00
_cell.angle_beta   90.00
_cell.angle_gamma   90.00
#
_symmetry.space_group_name_H-M   'P 1'
#
loop_
_entity.id
_entity.type
_entity.pdbx_description
1 polymer ?
#
loop_
_entity_poly.entity_id
_entity_poly.type
_entity_poly.pdbx_seq_one_letter_code
_entity_poly.pdbx_strand_id
1 'polypeptide(L)'
;MDHLKKEYRFAFDLVTLVMQSYASEWKTYNLLSKSSVENTCFTENISTAVKRILDGPTAYTASHAFDCWFKNQQINLTNIKELMQKVTIDFCMERYNPIKFLEICSFISELSALGYIYGVSGAPQYAIFCITHILSYFKKNGKFSDFSWLELDKYAQDMGFDD
;
A
#
# COMPACT_ATOMS: atom_id res chain seq x y z
N MET A 1 -9.11 16.36 -13.85
CA MET A 1 -7.87 15.55 -13.73
C MET A 1 -7.16 15.74 -12.38
N ASP A 2 -7.59 16.67 -11.52
CA ASP A 2 -6.98 16.92 -10.20
C ASP A 2 -7.34 15.91 -9.09
N HIS A 3 -8.49 15.24 -9.18
CA HIS A 3 -8.99 14.36 -8.11
C HIS A 3 -8.29 13.01 -7.98
N LEU A 4 -7.30 12.68 -8.83
CA LEU A 4 -6.48 11.46 -8.71
C LEU A 4 -5.12 11.75 -8.08
N LYS A 5 -4.80 13.03 -7.82
CA LYS A 5 -3.49 13.43 -7.31
C LYS A 5 -3.30 13.00 -5.85
N LYS A 6 -4.35 13.03 -5.02
CA LYS A 6 -4.26 12.72 -3.58
C LYS A 6 -4.12 11.22 -3.33
N GLU A 7 -4.91 10.40 -4.01
CA GLU A 7 -4.91 8.93 -3.90
C GLU A 7 -3.60 8.38 -4.42
N TYR A 8 -3.16 8.85 -5.59
CA TYR A 8 -1.87 8.49 -6.14
C TYR A 8 -0.73 8.91 -5.19
N ARG A 9 -0.81 10.12 -4.62
CA ARG A 9 0.20 10.60 -3.67
C ARG A 9 0.26 9.73 -2.41
N PHE A 10 -0.89 9.42 -1.82
CA PHE A 10 -0.99 8.49 -0.68
C PHE A 10 -0.37 7.13 -1.02
N ALA A 11 -0.78 6.54 -2.15
CA ALA A 11 -0.26 5.25 -2.60
C ALA A 11 1.26 5.29 -2.83
N PHE A 12 1.75 6.37 -3.43
CA PHE A 12 3.17 6.60 -3.67
C PHE A 12 3.96 6.72 -2.36
N ASP A 13 3.50 7.55 -1.42
CA ASP A 13 4.19 7.76 -0.14
C ASP A 13 4.21 6.47 0.69
N LEU A 14 3.10 5.72 0.71
CA LEU A 14 3.01 4.43 1.40
C LEU A 14 3.97 3.40 0.80
N VAL A 15 3.91 3.16 -0.52
CA VAL A 15 4.83 2.22 -1.19
C VAL A 15 6.27 2.66 -1.00
N THR A 16 6.55 3.96 -1.03
CA THR A 16 7.90 4.48 -0.79
C THR A 16 8.41 4.17 0.60
N LEU A 17 7.58 4.34 1.63
CA LEU A 17 7.93 3.98 3.00
C LEU A 17 8.31 2.50 3.09
N VAL A 18 7.47 1.61 2.55
CA VAL A 18 7.71 0.15 2.62
C VAL A 18 8.96 -0.24 1.83
N MET A 19 9.13 0.30 0.62
CA MET A 19 10.32 0.06 -0.19
C MET A 19 11.59 0.52 0.52
N GLN A 20 11.58 1.64 1.24
CA GLN A 20 12.73 2.09 2.01
C GLN A 20 13.08 1.16 3.17
N SER A 21 12.10 0.50 3.78
CA SER A 21 12.31 -0.48 4.85
C SER A 21 12.90 -1.81 4.34
N TYR A 22 12.50 -2.28 3.16
CA TYR A 22 12.85 -3.62 2.67
C TYR A 22 13.89 -3.64 1.54
N ALA A 23 13.93 -2.59 0.72
CA ALA A 23 14.74 -2.49 -0.50
C ALA A 23 15.30 -1.07 -0.64
N SER A 24 16.13 -0.64 0.32
CA SER A 24 16.66 0.73 0.44
C SER A 24 17.41 1.25 -0.79
N GLU A 25 17.88 0.35 -1.65
CA GLU A 25 18.50 0.62 -2.94
C GLU A 25 17.51 1.01 -4.06
N TRP A 26 16.21 0.85 -3.83
CA TRP A 26 15.18 1.31 -4.75
C TRP A 26 15.19 2.84 -4.83
N LYS A 27 15.58 3.34 -6.00
CA LYS A 27 15.61 4.78 -6.28
C LYS A 27 14.27 5.21 -6.85
N THR A 28 13.58 6.09 -6.12
CA THR A 28 12.43 6.84 -6.64
C THR A 28 12.92 7.85 -7.69
N TYR A 29 13.16 7.43 -8.92
CA TYR A 29 13.52 8.34 -10.00
C TYR A 29 12.35 9.29 -10.28
N ASN A 30 12.47 10.58 -9.91
CA ASN A 30 11.70 11.71 -10.44
C ASN A 30 10.17 11.54 -10.62
N LEU A 31 9.49 10.72 -9.80
CA LEU A 31 8.06 10.46 -9.99
C LEU A 31 7.16 11.59 -9.45
N LEU A 32 7.66 12.42 -8.55
CA LEU A 32 6.96 13.59 -8.04
C LEU A 32 7.96 14.74 -7.93
N SER A 33 7.79 15.77 -8.75
CA SER A 33 8.50 17.04 -8.54
C SER A 33 8.19 17.55 -7.12
N LYS A 34 9.20 18.18 -6.49
CA LYS A 34 9.23 18.66 -5.09
C LYS A 34 8.08 19.60 -4.66
N SER A 35 7.09 19.86 -5.52
CA SER A 35 6.02 20.85 -5.33
C SER A 35 4.72 20.30 -4.73
N SER A 36 4.70 19.15 -4.04
CA SER A 36 3.44 18.52 -3.58
C SER A 36 3.41 18.02 -2.14
N VAL A 37 4.35 18.46 -1.29
CA VAL A 37 4.36 18.13 0.15
C VAL A 37 3.03 18.51 0.83
N GLU A 38 2.35 19.55 0.33
CA GLU A 38 1.13 20.10 0.94
C GLU A 38 -0.15 19.28 0.66
N ASN A 39 -0.12 18.22 -0.15
CA ASN A 39 -1.34 17.51 -0.59
C ASN A 39 -1.37 16.01 -0.27
N THR A 40 -0.45 15.51 0.56
CA THR A 40 -0.50 14.09 0.96
C THR A 40 -1.47 13.87 2.11
N CYS A 41 -2.27 12.80 2.00
CA CYS A 41 -3.07 12.27 3.10
C CYS A 41 -2.30 11.20 3.90
N PHE A 42 -1.01 11.00 3.59
CA PHE A 42 -0.12 10.09 4.31
C PHE A 42 0.57 10.84 5.46
N THR A 43 -0.08 10.85 6.61
CA THR A 43 0.39 11.58 7.81
C THR A 43 1.47 10.81 8.57
N GLU A 44 2.08 11.47 9.56
CA GLU A 44 3.04 10.81 10.47
C GLU A 44 2.40 9.69 11.29
N ASN A 45 1.14 9.86 11.72
CA ASN A 45 0.38 8.81 12.39
C ASN A 45 0.23 7.58 11.48
N ILE A 46 -0.19 7.79 10.23
CA ILE A 46 -0.34 6.70 9.24
C ILE A 46 1.02 6.03 8.97
N SER A 47 2.10 6.80 8.84
CA SER A 47 3.45 6.26 8.68
C SER A 47 3.85 5.36 9.86
N THR A 48 3.58 5.79 11.09
CA THR A 48 3.84 5.01 12.31
C THR A 48 3.00 3.74 12.36
N ALA A 49 1.71 3.83 12.04
CA ALA A 49 0.80 2.68 11.98
C ALA A 49 1.24 1.66 10.92
N VAL A 50 1.65 2.11 9.73
CA VAL A 50 2.19 1.23 8.68
C VAL A 50 3.43 0.49 9.17
N LYS A 51 4.38 1.18 9.83
CA LYS A 51 5.55 0.51 10.42
C LYS A 51 5.14 -0.54 11.45
N ARG A 52 4.20 -0.24 12.35
CA ARG A 52 3.68 -1.21 13.33
C ARG A 52 3.02 -2.42 12.65
N ILE A 53 2.28 -2.22 11.57
CA ILE A 53 1.70 -3.32 10.78
C ILE A 53 2.81 -4.20 10.18
N LEU A 54 3.87 -3.58 9.65
CA LEU A 54 5.03 -4.26 9.05
C LEU A 54 5.97 -4.91 10.09
N ASP A 55 5.95 -4.47 11.33
CA ASP A 55 6.71 -5.09 12.42
C ASP A 55 5.85 -6.10 13.22
N GLY A 56 4.54 -6.09 12.99
CA GLY A 56 3.55 -6.88 13.72
C GLY A 56 3.42 -8.32 13.23
N PRO A 57 2.58 -9.14 13.89
CA PRO A 57 2.35 -10.54 13.53
C PRO A 57 1.83 -10.73 12.09
N THR A 58 1.17 -9.71 11.55
CA THR A 58 0.65 -9.67 10.19
C THR A 58 1.74 -9.51 9.14
N ALA A 59 2.91 -8.97 9.46
CA ALA A 59 4.04 -8.88 8.52
C ALA A 59 4.51 -10.25 8.03
N TYR A 60 4.50 -11.24 8.93
CA TYR A 60 4.82 -12.63 8.57
C TYR A 60 3.84 -13.18 7.52
N THR A 61 2.62 -12.63 7.42
CA THR A 61 1.61 -13.12 6.48
C THR A 61 1.91 -12.76 5.03
N ALA A 62 2.55 -11.63 4.74
CA ALA A 62 2.90 -11.26 3.36
C ALA A 62 4.03 -12.13 2.81
N SER A 63 5.11 -12.30 3.59
CA SER A 63 6.20 -13.20 3.24
C SER A 63 5.72 -14.64 3.08
N HIS A 64 4.89 -15.14 4.01
CA HIS A 64 4.31 -16.47 3.91
C HIS A 64 3.39 -16.63 2.69
N ALA A 65 2.50 -15.67 2.43
CA ALA A 65 1.61 -15.69 1.26
C ALA A 65 2.41 -15.66 -0.04
N PHE A 66 3.48 -14.86 -0.09
CA PHE A 66 4.41 -14.79 -1.21
C PHE A 66 5.06 -16.15 -1.46
N ASP A 67 5.68 -16.75 -0.44
CA ASP A 67 6.32 -18.06 -0.55
C ASP A 67 5.34 -19.15 -0.97
N CYS A 68 4.11 -19.14 -0.42
CA CYS A 68 3.07 -20.08 -0.79
C CYS A 68 2.63 -19.92 -2.26
N TRP A 69 2.45 -18.67 -2.72
CA TRP A 69 2.04 -18.38 -4.10
C TRP A 69 3.11 -18.80 -5.11
N PHE A 70 4.38 -18.53 -4.79
CA PHE A 70 5.52 -18.74 -5.70
C PHE A 70 6.24 -20.07 -5.51
N LYS A 71 5.81 -20.93 -4.57
CA LYS A 71 6.46 -22.22 -4.25
C LYS A 71 6.84 -23.07 -5.47
N ASN A 72 5.98 -23.08 -6.49
CA ASN A 72 6.17 -23.87 -7.72
C ASN A 72 6.07 -23.01 -8.99
N GLN A 73 6.24 -21.69 -8.88
CA GLN A 73 6.05 -20.77 -9.99
C GLN A 73 7.23 -19.80 -10.09
N GLN A 74 7.60 -19.43 -11.31
CA GLN A 74 8.62 -18.41 -11.50
C GLN A 74 8.11 -17.06 -10.99
N ILE A 75 8.94 -16.36 -10.23
CA ILE A 75 8.68 -14.98 -9.84
C ILE A 75 8.96 -14.09 -11.07
N ASN A 76 7.91 -13.48 -11.60
CA ASN A 76 8.00 -12.55 -12.72
C ASN A 76 6.89 -11.49 -12.59
N LEU A 77 6.95 -10.45 -13.43
CA LEU A 77 6.00 -9.34 -13.36
C LEU A 77 4.55 -9.78 -13.56
N THR A 78 4.29 -10.76 -14.43
CA THR A 78 2.93 -11.25 -14.69
C THR A 78 2.33 -11.88 -13.44
N ASN A 79 3.02 -12.83 -12.83
CA ASN A 79 2.52 -13.55 -11.66
C ASN A 79 2.42 -12.63 -10.42
N ILE A 80 3.34 -11.68 -10.28
CA ILE A 80 3.30 -10.65 -9.22
C ILE A 80 2.07 -9.73 -9.40
N LYS A 81 1.77 -9.33 -10.63
CA LYS A 81 0.56 -8.56 -10.94
C LYS A 81 -0.70 -9.34 -10.62
N GLU A 82 -0.76 -10.61 -11.01
CA GLU A 82 -1.91 -11.48 -10.73
C GLU A 82 -2.19 -11.61 -9.23
N LEU A 83 -1.15 -11.82 -8.41
CA LEU A 83 -1.28 -11.88 -6.95
C LEU A 83 -1.83 -10.56 -6.37
N MET A 84 -1.19 -9.42 -6.69
CA MET A 84 -1.65 -8.11 -6.19
C MET A 84 -3.05 -7.75 -6.68
N GLN A 85 -3.38 -8.12 -7.93
CA GLN A 85 -4.71 -7.90 -8.51
C GLN A 85 -5.76 -8.75 -7.80
N LYS A 86 -5.46 -10.02 -7.49
CA LYS A 86 -6.35 -10.88 -6.71
C LYS A 86 -6.66 -10.27 -5.35
N VAL A 87 -5.63 -9.88 -4.60
CA VAL A 87 -5.78 -9.22 -3.29
C VAL A 87 -6.62 -7.94 -3.40
N THR A 88 -6.35 -7.13 -4.42
CA THR A 88 -7.10 -5.90 -4.70
C THR A 88 -8.59 -6.16 -4.96
N ILE A 89 -8.90 -7.14 -5.82
CA ILE A 89 -10.27 -7.49 -6.18
C ILE A 89 -11.01 -8.05 -4.96
N ASP A 90 -10.40 -9.01 -4.27
CA ASP A 90 -10.98 -9.65 -3.09
C ASP A 90 -11.34 -8.60 -2.04
N PHE A 91 -10.44 -7.64 -1.76
CA PHE A 91 -10.72 -6.55 -0.82
C PHE A 91 -11.78 -5.56 -1.31
N CYS A 92 -11.80 -5.21 -2.60
CA CYS A 92 -12.84 -4.33 -3.16
C CYS A 92 -14.25 -4.91 -3.04
N MET A 93 -14.40 -6.25 -3.01
CA MET A 93 -15.70 -6.91 -2.79
C MET A 93 -16.20 -6.78 -1.35
N GLU A 94 -15.33 -6.42 -0.40
CA GLU A 94 -15.69 -6.32 1.00
C GLU A 94 -16.36 -4.98 1.37
N ARG A 95 -16.83 -4.92 2.63
CA ARG A 95 -17.25 -3.66 3.24
C ARG A 95 -15.99 -2.87 3.64
N TYR A 96 -15.96 -1.59 3.28
CA TYR A 96 -14.87 -0.70 3.67
C TYR A 96 -14.74 -0.66 5.19
N ASN A 97 -13.51 -0.82 5.66
CA ASN A 97 -13.09 -0.69 7.04
C ASN A 97 -11.70 0.00 7.03
N PRO A 98 -11.50 1.12 7.76
CA PRO A 98 -10.23 1.86 7.75
C PRO A 98 -9.01 1.03 8.17
N ILE A 99 -9.19 0.14 9.15
CA ILE A 99 -8.14 -0.75 9.68
C ILE A 99 -7.70 -1.70 8.57
N LYS A 100 -8.66 -2.45 8.05
CA LYS A 100 -8.39 -3.43 6.99
C LYS A 100 -7.89 -2.77 5.72
N PHE A 101 -8.34 -1.55 5.42
CA PHE A 101 -7.83 -0.77 4.31
C PHE A 101 -6.32 -0.51 4.45
N LEU A 102 -5.87 -0.06 5.63
CA LEU A 102 -4.45 0.20 5.86
C LEU A 102 -3.63 -1.09 5.82
N GLU A 103 -4.11 -2.15 6.45
CA GLU A 103 -3.47 -3.47 6.45
C GLU A 103 -3.29 -4.02 5.02
N ILE A 104 -4.33 -3.95 4.18
CA ILE A 104 -4.27 -4.43 2.80
C ILE A 104 -3.34 -3.56 1.95
N CYS A 105 -3.32 -2.24 2.14
CA CYS A 105 -2.40 -1.37 1.41
C CYS A 105 -0.93 -1.64 1.81
N SER A 106 -0.66 -1.87 3.09
CA SER A 106 0.65 -2.27 3.59
C SER A 106 1.06 -3.63 3.03
N PHE A 107 0.14 -4.60 3.03
CA PHE A 107 0.37 -5.94 2.48
C PHE A 107 0.72 -5.92 0.98
N ILE A 108 -0.04 -5.16 0.16
CA ILE A 108 0.26 -4.98 -1.27
C ILE A 108 1.63 -4.35 -1.46
N SER A 109 2.00 -3.39 -0.62
CA SER A 109 3.30 -2.72 -0.69
C SER A 109 4.44 -3.66 -0.31
N GLU A 110 4.24 -4.49 0.70
CA GLU A 110 5.21 -5.52 1.10
C GLU A 110 5.40 -6.57 0.01
N LEU A 111 4.32 -7.07 -0.61
CA LEU A 111 4.41 -7.94 -1.79
C LEU A 111 5.22 -7.31 -2.92
N SER A 112 5.09 -6.00 -3.11
CA SER A 112 5.83 -5.28 -4.14
C SER A 112 7.32 -5.16 -3.82
N ALA A 113 7.66 -4.99 -2.55
CA ALA A 113 9.05 -4.98 -2.08
C ALA A 113 9.68 -6.36 -2.23
N LEU A 114 8.98 -7.43 -1.85
CA LEU A 114 9.42 -8.80 -2.08
C LEU A 114 9.61 -9.07 -3.57
N GLY A 115 8.64 -8.73 -4.41
CA GLY A 115 8.75 -8.85 -5.86
C GLY A 115 9.99 -8.12 -6.41
N TYR A 116 10.26 -6.90 -5.93
CA TYR A 116 11.44 -6.13 -6.31
C TYR A 116 12.75 -6.80 -5.90
N ILE A 117 12.85 -7.29 -4.66
CA ILE A 117 14.02 -8.03 -4.14
C ILE A 117 14.30 -9.28 -4.99
N TYR A 118 13.25 -9.96 -5.46
CA TYR A 118 13.35 -11.09 -6.37
C TYR A 118 13.51 -10.70 -7.86
N GLY A 119 13.86 -9.44 -8.16
CA GLY A 119 14.24 -8.97 -9.49
C GLY A 119 13.10 -8.38 -10.34
N VAL A 120 11.90 -8.21 -9.79
CA VAL A 120 10.75 -7.64 -10.49
C VAL A 120 10.70 -6.12 -10.30
N SER A 121 11.51 -5.39 -11.07
CA SER A 121 11.68 -3.94 -10.95
C SER A 121 10.39 -3.11 -11.14
N GLY A 122 9.40 -3.65 -11.85
CA GLY A 122 8.09 -3.02 -12.08
C GLY A 122 7.03 -3.27 -11.00
N ALA A 123 7.34 -4.07 -9.96
CA ALA A 123 6.38 -4.41 -8.90
C ALA A 123 5.93 -3.19 -8.08
N PRO A 124 6.81 -2.25 -7.66
CA PRO A 124 6.40 -1.09 -6.86
C PRO A 124 5.42 -0.18 -7.60
N GLN A 125 5.64 0.07 -8.90
CA GLN A 125 4.71 0.89 -9.69
C GLN A 125 3.33 0.24 -9.82
N TYR A 126 3.28 -1.09 -9.87
CA TYR A 126 2.01 -1.81 -9.90
C TYR A 126 1.28 -1.77 -8.56
N ALA A 127 1.99 -1.84 -7.43
CA ALA A 127 1.39 -1.63 -6.11
C ALA A 127 0.75 -0.25 -5.96
N ILE A 128 1.43 0.80 -6.44
CA ILE A 128 0.86 2.17 -6.48
C ILE A 128 -0.45 2.18 -7.27
N PHE A 129 -0.48 1.51 -8.43
CA PHE A 129 -1.68 1.38 -9.23
C PHE A 129 -2.81 0.64 -8.50
N CYS A 130 -2.51 -0.49 -7.84
CA CYS A 130 -3.47 -1.26 -7.06
C CYS A 130 -4.09 -0.44 -5.92
N ILE A 131 -3.26 0.23 -5.11
CA ILE A 131 -3.74 1.04 -3.98
C ILE A 131 -4.58 2.22 -4.47
N THR A 132 -4.14 2.89 -5.54
CA THR A 132 -4.92 3.97 -6.18
C THR A 132 -6.26 3.44 -6.70
N HIS A 133 -6.29 2.21 -7.23
CA HIS A 133 -7.51 1.56 -7.69
C HIS A 133 -8.47 1.26 -6.55
N ILE A 134 -7.99 0.74 -5.41
CA ILE A 134 -8.80 0.48 -4.20
C ILE A 134 -9.47 1.78 -3.73
N LEU A 135 -8.70 2.86 -3.58
CA LEU A 135 -9.23 4.17 -3.19
C LEU A 135 -10.28 4.68 -4.18
N SER A 136 -9.97 4.62 -5.47
CA SER A 136 -10.89 5.04 -6.54
C SER A 136 -12.19 4.22 -6.52
N TYR A 137 -12.09 2.92 -6.26
CA TYR A 137 -13.24 2.03 -6.17
C TYR A 137 -14.13 2.42 -4.99
N PHE A 138 -13.59 2.55 -3.78
CA PHE A 138 -14.41 2.90 -2.62
C PHE A 138 -15.01 4.31 -2.73
N LYS A 139 -14.28 5.29 -3.28
CA LYS A 139 -14.82 6.62 -3.55
C LYS A 139 -16.00 6.59 -4.52
N LYS A 140 -15.86 5.89 -5.65
CA LYS A 140 -16.94 5.75 -6.65
C LYS A 140 -18.20 5.07 -6.09
N ASN A 141 -18.03 4.20 -5.11
CA ASN A 141 -19.14 3.51 -4.44
C ASN A 141 -19.66 4.25 -3.20
N GLY A 142 -19.22 5.49 -2.94
CA GLY A 142 -19.64 6.27 -1.77
C GLY A 142 -19.19 5.70 -0.42
N LYS A 143 -18.24 4.74 -0.44
CA LYS A 143 -17.69 4.08 0.75
C LYS A 143 -16.48 4.82 1.32
N PHE A 144 -15.91 5.77 0.57
CA PHE A 144 -14.75 6.55 0.98
C PHE A 144 -15.00 8.02 0.62
N SER A 145 -14.76 8.92 1.56
CA SER A 145 -14.92 10.37 1.40
C SER A 145 -13.71 11.11 1.97
N ASP A 146 -13.69 12.44 1.90
CA ASP A 146 -12.62 13.21 2.52
C ASP A 146 -12.61 13.07 4.05
N PHE A 147 -13.75 12.76 4.69
CA PHE A 147 -13.83 12.43 6.11
C PHE A 147 -13.15 11.10 6.44
N SER A 148 -13.12 10.16 5.50
CA SER A 148 -12.48 8.85 5.69
C SER A 148 -10.97 8.97 5.91
N TRP A 149 -10.33 10.04 5.42
CA TRP A 149 -8.94 10.34 5.74
C TRP A 149 -8.74 10.72 7.21
N LEU A 150 -9.67 11.46 7.79
CA LEU A 150 -9.63 11.83 9.22
C LEU A 150 -9.86 10.60 10.10
N GLU A 151 -10.78 9.71 9.70
CA GLU A 151 -10.99 8.43 10.39
C GLU A 151 -9.74 7.54 10.34
N LEU A 152 -9.08 7.48 9.19
CA LEU A 152 -7.86 6.72 9.00
C LEU A 152 -6.70 7.28 9.85
N ASP A 153 -6.54 8.60 9.86
CA ASP A 153 -5.52 9.27 10.68
C ASP A 153 -5.76 9.08 12.17
N LYS A 154 -7.01 9.23 12.63
CA LYS A 154 -7.40 8.98 14.01
C LYS A 154 -7.13 7.54 14.43
N TYR A 155 -7.51 6.57 13.59
CA TYR A 155 -7.19 5.17 13.85
C TYR A 155 -5.68 4.94 13.96
N ALA A 156 -4.90 5.48 13.02
CA ALA A 156 -3.46 5.36 13.03
C ALA A 156 -2.81 6.03 14.26
N GLN A 157 -3.41 7.12 14.74
CA GLN A 157 -3.04 7.77 15.98
C GLN A 157 -3.30 6.84 17.18
N ASP A 158 -4.50 6.28 17.29
CA ASP A 158 -4.90 5.39 18.39
C ASP A 158 -4.00 4.14 18.44
N MET A 159 -3.61 3.59 17.29
CA MET A 159 -2.59 2.52 17.20
C MET A 159 -1.24 2.91 17.78
N GLY A 160 -0.92 4.20 17.90
CA GLY A 160 0.37 4.75 18.32
C GLY A 160 0.54 4.96 19.82
N PHE A 161 -0.52 4.80 20.63
CA PHE A 161 -0.53 5.13 22.06
C PHE A 161 -0.66 3.92 23.01
N ASP A 162 -0.70 2.69 22.49
CA ASP A 162 -0.79 1.46 23.30
C ASP A 162 0.60 0.96 23.79
N ASP A 163 1.49 1.87 24.22
CA ASP A 163 2.78 1.54 24.87
C ASP A 163 2.81 1.99 26.34
#